data_AF-A0A645EIM0-F1
#
_entry.id   AF-A0A645EIM0-F1
#
_cell.length_a   1.000
_cell.length_b   1.000
_cell.length_c   1.000
_cell.angle_alpha   90.00
_cell.angle_beta   90.00
_cell.angle_gamma   90.00
#
_symmetry.space_group_name_H-M   'P 1'
#
loop_
_entity.id
_entity.type
_entity.pdbx_description
1 polymer ?
#
loop_
_entity_poly.entity_id
_entity_poly.type
_entity_poly.pdbx_seq_one_letter_code
_entity_poly.pdbx_strand_id
1 'polypeptide(L)'
;MVTIYEVALVVQKIEMVMRLINVIEKYVIELGEEGTLVRMQLEELIGTTKKDRMMIYMDYKKDNVDLKEIQRKMKSLTDDELLDLVKVSKILGYSGITESMDMEIRPKGYRVLNKIHRLPSGIIENIINYFDDFKSIQSASIEDLDEVEGIGEIRATYIKNGLIKMERMASLDMQI
;
A
#
# COMPACT_ATOMS: atom_id res chain seq x y z
N MET A 1 5.05 4.53 13.70
CA MET A 1 5.64 5.52 12.77
C MET A 1 6.71 4.79 11.99
N VAL A 2 7.02 5.25 10.80
CA VAL A 2 8.07 4.66 9.95
C VAL A 2 8.89 5.78 9.33
N THR A 3 10.12 5.52 8.95
CA THR A 3 10.97 6.50 8.27
C THR A 3 10.72 6.51 6.76
N ILE A 4 11.08 7.61 6.10
CA ILE A 4 11.10 7.67 4.62
C ILE A 4 11.99 6.56 4.05
N TYR A 5 13.11 6.26 4.70
CA TYR A 5 14.00 5.16 4.32
C TYR A 5 13.29 3.81 4.31
N GLU A 6 12.60 3.45 5.40
CA GLU A 6 11.89 2.17 5.49
C GLU A 6 10.83 2.05 4.39
N VAL A 7 10.08 3.13 4.14
CA VAL A 7 9.05 3.15 3.09
C VAL A 7 9.69 3.03 1.70
N ALA A 8 10.73 3.80 1.42
CA ALA A 8 11.43 3.74 0.14
C ALA A 8 12.02 2.34 -0.10
N LEU A 9 12.57 1.70 0.93
CA LEU A 9 13.11 0.35 0.85
C LEU A 9 12.02 -0.67 0.50
N VAL A 10 10.87 -0.63 1.19
CA VAL A 10 9.73 -1.52 0.88
C VAL A 10 9.23 -1.29 -0.54
N VAL A 11 9.11 -0.02 -0.96
CA VAL A 11 8.69 0.35 -2.32
C VAL A 11 9.69 -0.13 -3.37
N GLN A 12 10.99 -0.01 -3.12
CA GLN A 12 12.03 -0.54 -3.98
C GLN A 12 11.88 -2.06 -4.14
N LYS A 13 11.77 -2.80 -3.03
CA LYS A 13 11.68 -4.26 -3.07
C LYS A 13 10.44 -4.74 -3.83
N ILE A 14 9.29 -4.12 -3.61
CA ILE A 14 8.09 -4.50 -4.36
C ILE A 14 8.22 -4.18 -5.85
N GLU A 15 8.86 -3.07 -6.22
CA GLU A 15 9.12 -2.74 -7.63
C GLU A 15 10.10 -3.71 -8.29
N MET A 16 11.13 -4.17 -7.58
CA MET A 16 12.03 -5.23 -8.06
C MET A 16 11.27 -6.53 -8.33
N VAL A 17 10.40 -6.94 -7.40
CA VAL A 17 9.54 -8.13 -7.59
C VAL A 17 8.62 -7.94 -8.79
N MET A 18 8.03 -6.76 -8.96
CA MET A 18 7.18 -6.45 -10.11
C MET A 18 7.93 -6.51 -11.45
N ARG A 19 9.20 -6.11 -11.49
CA ARG A 19 10.05 -6.24 -12.68
C ARG A 19 10.32 -7.71 -13.01
N LEU A 20 10.64 -8.51 -12.01
CA LEU A 20 10.82 -9.96 -12.18
C LEU A 20 9.55 -10.63 -12.71
N ILE A 21 8.40 -10.29 -12.13
CA ILE A 21 7.09 -10.77 -12.61
C ILE A 21 6.91 -10.44 -14.09
N ASN A 22 7.16 -9.19 -14.51
CA ASN A 22 7.00 -8.79 -15.90
C ASN A 22 7.93 -9.56 -16.86
N VAL A 23 9.11 -9.95 -16.41
CA VAL A 23 10.05 -10.79 -17.19
C VAL A 23 9.48 -12.20 -17.35
N ILE A 24 9.02 -12.81 -16.25
CA ILE A 24 8.42 -14.14 -16.28
C ILE A 24 7.15 -14.15 -17.13
N GLU A 25 6.28 -13.13 -17.01
CA GLU A 25 5.08 -12.98 -17.83
C GLU A 25 5.40 -12.99 -19.33
N LYS A 26 6.51 -12.38 -19.76
CA LYS A 26 6.96 -12.42 -21.16
C LYS A 26 7.37 -13.82 -21.59
N TYR A 27 8.16 -14.53 -20.79
CA TYR A 27 8.54 -15.91 -21.10
C TYR A 27 7.33 -16.85 -21.14
N VAL A 28 6.36 -16.66 -20.24
CA VAL A 28 5.11 -17.42 -20.26
C VAL A 28 4.29 -17.15 -21.53
N ILE A 29 4.30 -15.92 -22.05
CA ILE A 29 3.67 -15.60 -23.34
C ILE A 29 4.41 -16.32 -24.49
N GLU A 30 5.74 -16.33 -24.48
CA GLU A 30 6.55 -17.00 -25.50
C GLU A 30 6.37 -18.53 -25.52
N LEU A 31 6.05 -19.14 -24.38
CA LEU A 31 5.77 -20.58 -24.27
C LEU A 31 4.40 -21.02 -24.82
N GLY A 32 3.45 -20.09 -24.99
CA GLY A 32 2.10 -20.43 -25.44
C GLY A 32 1.39 -21.43 -24.52
N GLU A 33 0.83 -22.49 -25.10
CA GLU A 33 0.07 -23.52 -24.37
C GLU A 33 0.89 -24.24 -23.29
N GLU A 34 2.17 -24.51 -23.57
CA GLU A 34 3.09 -25.14 -22.62
C GLU A 34 3.36 -24.26 -21.38
N GLY A 35 3.09 -22.96 -21.48
CA GLY A 35 3.23 -22.00 -20.40
C GLY A 35 2.07 -22.02 -19.39
N THR A 36 1.02 -22.80 -19.61
CA THR A 36 -0.21 -22.77 -18.79
C THR A 36 0.06 -23.03 -17.32
N LEU A 37 0.84 -24.06 -16.98
CA LEU A 37 1.14 -24.39 -15.58
C LEU A 37 1.98 -23.29 -14.92
N VAL A 38 2.96 -22.75 -15.64
CA VAL A 38 3.82 -21.67 -15.15
C VAL A 38 3.02 -20.40 -14.92
N ARG A 39 2.04 -20.10 -15.79
CA ARG A 39 1.11 -18.98 -15.62
C ARG A 39 0.31 -19.12 -14.34
N MET A 40 -0.28 -20.29 -14.10
CA MET A 40 -1.08 -20.54 -12.89
C MET A 40 -0.24 -20.37 -11.62
N GLN A 41 0.97 -20.91 -11.60
CA GLN A 41 1.89 -20.76 -10.47
C GLN A 41 2.31 -19.29 -10.25
N LEU A 42 2.55 -18.56 -11.35
CA LEU A 42 2.88 -17.15 -11.27
C LEU A 42 1.71 -16.33 -10.71
N GLU A 43 0.48 -16.58 -11.17
CA GLU A 43 -0.73 -15.91 -10.67
C GLU A 43 -0.95 -16.17 -9.17
N GLU A 44 -0.76 -17.41 -8.73
CA GLU A 44 -0.84 -17.79 -7.31
C GLU A 44 0.22 -17.05 -6.47
N LEU A 45 1.48 -17.02 -6.94
CA LEU A 45 2.57 -16.35 -6.24
C LEU A 45 2.41 -14.83 -6.19
N ILE A 46 1.92 -14.22 -7.28
CA ILE A 46 1.65 -12.78 -7.33
C ILE A 46 0.54 -12.43 -6.34
N GLY A 47 -0.54 -13.23 -6.29
CA GLY A 47 -1.66 -13.02 -5.39
C GLY A 47 -2.12 -11.56 -5.36
N THR A 48 -2.06 -10.92 -4.20
CA THR A 48 -2.48 -9.53 -3.98
C THR A 48 -1.37 -8.49 -4.20
N THR A 49 -0.15 -8.89 -4.57
CA THR A 49 1.04 -8.02 -4.64
C THR A 49 0.81 -6.76 -5.48
N LYS A 50 0.18 -6.89 -6.66
CA LYS A 50 -0.14 -5.75 -7.54
C LYS A 50 -1.02 -4.71 -6.82
N LYS A 51 -2.00 -5.17 -6.04
CA LYS A 51 -2.91 -4.31 -5.25
C LYS A 51 -2.18 -3.74 -4.02
N ASP A 52 -1.45 -4.56 -3.30
CA ASP A 52 -0.71 -4.14 -2.10
C ASP A 52 0.31 -3.05 -2.42
N ARG A 53 0.99 -3.14 -3.57
CA ARG A 53 1.83 -2.07 -4.09
C ARG A 53 1.10 -0.74 -4.20
N MET A 54 -0.08 -0.73 -4.81
CA MET A 54 -0.88 0.49 -4.97
C MET A 54 -1.28 1.06 -3.62
N MET A 55 -1.62 0.19 -2.66
CA MET A 55 -1.98 0.62 -1.31
C MET A 55 -0.79 1.21 -0.54
N ILE A 56 0.43 0.69 -0.73
CA ILE A 56 1.64 1.28 -0.16
C ILE A 56 1.88 2.68 -0.73
N TYR A 57 1.68 2.88 -2.03
CA TYR A 57 1.76 4.24 -2.61
C TYR A 57 0.72 5.17 -2.03
N MET A 58 -0.52 4.72 -1.90
CA MET A 58 -1.60 5.53 -1.32
C MET A 58 -1.37 5.86 0.15
N ASP A 59 -0.77 4.95 0.92
CA ASP A 59 -0.44 5.17 2.33
C ASP A 59 0.63 6.23 2.55
N TYR A 60 1.57 6.40 1.62
CA TYR A 60 2.79 7.18 1.86
C TYR A 60 3.12 8.25 0.81
N LYS A 61 2.36 8.39 -0.27
CA LYS A 61 2.55 9.52 -1.19
C LYS A 61 2.20 10.84 -0.50
N LYS A 62 2.84 11.92 -0.91
CA LYS A 62 2.34 13.27 -0.60
C LYS A 62 1.03 13.56 -1.34
N ASP A 63 0.24 14.48 -0.79
CA ASP A 63 -1.08 14.83 -1.35
C ASP A 63 -1.00 15.46 -2.74
N ASN A 64 0.05 16.23 -2.99
CA ASN A 64 0.30 16.89 -4.27
C ASN A 64 0.82 15.95 -5.37
N VAL A 65 1.01 14.66 -5.08
CA VAL A 65 1.48 13.67 -6.06
C VAL A 65 0.34 12.74 -6.46
N ASP A 66 0.14 12.59 -7.77
CA ASP A 66 -0.85 11.66 -8.32
C ASP A 66 -0.33 10.21 -8.37
N LEU A 67 -1.21 9.25 -8.09
CA LEU A 67 -0.87 7.83 -8.09
C LEU A 67 -0.42 7.36 -9.48
N LYS A 68 -1.05 7.84 -10.56
CA LYS A 68 -0.66 7.44 -11.92
C LYS A 68 0.72 7.98 -12.28
N GLU A 69 1.05 9.17 -11.77
CA GLU A 69 2.39 9.74 -11.95
C GLU A 69 3.46 8.91 -11.24
N ILE A 70 3.21 8.48 -10.00
CA ILE A 70 4.10 7.57 -9.26
C ILE A 70 4.32 6.29 -10.07
N GLN A 71 3.25 5.63 -10.51
CA GLN A 71 3.33 4.40 -11.28
C GLN A 71 4.14 4.57 -12.57
N ARG A 72 3.93 5.67 -13.30
CA ARG A 72 4.67 5.98 -14.51
C ARG A 72 6.16 6.19 -14.23
N LYS A 73 6.49 6.99 -13.21
CA LYS A 73 7.87 7.30 -12.83
C LYS A 73 8.61 6.05 -12.34
N MET A 74 8.00 5.24 -11.46
CA MET A 74 8.59 3.99 -10.97
C MET A 74 8.87 3.00 -12.11
N LYS A 75 7.94 2.87 -13.06
CA LYS A 75 8.12 2.00 -14.23
C LYS A 75 9.22 2.51 -15.18
N SER A 76 9.46 3.81 -15.22
CA SER A 76 10.49 4.41 -16.09
C SER A 76 11.90 4.33 -15.55
N LEU A 77 12.09 4.02 -14.25
CA LEU A 77 13.42 3.86 -13.68
C LEU A 77 14.15 2.70 -14.36
N THR A 78 15.45 2.84 -14.55
CA THR A 78 16.31 1.69 -14.79
C THR A 78 16.51 0.89 -13.49
N ASP A 79 17.07 -0.32 -13.60
CA ASP A 79 17.30 -1.16 -12.41
C ASP A 79 18.31 -0.51 -11.45
N ASP A 80 19.35 0.14 -11.97
CA ASP A 80 20.33 0.89 -11.16
C ASP A 80 19.70 2.11 -10.49
N GLU A 81 18.81 2.82 -11.18
CA GLU A 81 18.13 3.98 -10.59
C GLU A 81 17.11 3.59 -9.53
N LEU A 82 16.53 2.40 -9.63
CA LEU A 82 15.65 1.86 -8.60
C LEU A 82 16.43 1.55 -7.31
N LEU A 83 17.74 1.29 -7.39
CA LEU A 83 18.60 1.08 -6.22
C LEU A 83 18.80 2.36 -5.39
N ASP A 84 18.63 3.53 -6.01
CA ASP A 84 18.71 4.83 -5.35
C ASP A 84 17.41 5.13 -4.58
N LEU A 85 17.43 4.84 -3.27
CA LEU A 85 16.28 5.09 -2.39
C LEU A 85 15.89 6.57 -2.29
N VAL A 86 16.81 7.50 -2.56
CA VAL A 86 16.50 8.93 -2.61
C VAL A 86 15.71 9.27 -3.88
N LYS A 87 15.98 8.61 -5.01
CA LYS A 87 15.12 8.74 -6.21
C LYS A 87 13.73 8.16 -5.94
N VAL A 88 13.65 7.00 -5.29
CA VAL A 88 12.37 6.36 -4.93
C VAL A 88 11.54 7.27 -4.02
N SER A 89 12.15 7.86 -2.98
CA SER A 89 11.44 8.77 -2.07
C SER A 89 10.96 10.05 -2.77
N LYS A 90 11.77 10.62 -3.67
CA LYS A 90 11.38 11.77 -4.50
C LYS A 90 10.16 11.49 -5.37
N ILE A 91 10.04 10.30 -5.93
CA ILE A 91 8.87 9.92 -6.74
C ILE A 91 7.59 9.91 -5.89
N LEU A 92 7.69 9.52 -4.61
CA LEU A 92 6.56 9.57 -3.66
C LEU A 92 6.23 11.00 -3.19
N GLY A 93 7.03 11.99 -3.57
CA GLY A 93 6.85 13.41 -3.23
C GLY A 93 7.81 13.93 -2.17
N TYR A 94 8.72 13.10 -1.65
CA TYR A 94 9.70 13.51 -0.65
C TYR A 94 10.96 14.06 -1.31
N SER A 95 10.95 15.34 -1.64
CA SER A 95 12.02 16.02 -2.39
C SER A 95 12.49 17.34 -1.77
N GLY A 96 11.96 17.72 -0.61
CA GLY A 96 12.31 18.95 0.10
C GLY A 96 13.66 18.89 0.82
N ILE A 97 14.24 20.07 1.05
CA ILE A 97 15.53 20.24 1.76
C ILE A 97 15.47 19.66 3.18
N THR A 98 14.29 19.68 3.80
CA THR A 98 14.04 19.19 5.16
C THR A 98 13.66 17.70 5.20
N GLU A 99 13.45 17.06 4.05
CA GLU A 99 12.96 15.68 3.96
C GLU A 99 14.14 14.71 3.94
N SER A 100 14.75 14.53 5.13
CA SER A 100 15.76 13.50 5.36
C SER A 100 15.16 12.10 5.25
N MET A 101 15.96 11.12 4.84
CA MET A 101 15.57 9.71 4.84
C MET A 101 15.17 9.20 6.24
N ASP A 102 15.66 9.84 7.31
CA ASP A 102 15.31 9.53 8.70
C ASP A 102 14.02 10.22 9.18
N MET A 103 13.41 11.08 8.36
CA MET A 103 12.17 11.75 8.72
C MET A 103 11.06 10.71 8.95
N GLU A 104 10.38 10.82 10.08
CA GLU A 104 9.25 9.96 10.38
C GLU A 104 8.00 10.40 9.63
N ILE A 105 7.31 9.42 9.05
CA ILE A 105 6.05 9.56 8.34
C ILE A 105 5.04 8.53 8.88
N ARG A 106 3.76 8.81 8.63
CA ARG A 106 2.63 7.98 9.07
C ARG A 106 1.90 7.44 7.84
N PRO A 107 1.49 6.16 7.84
CA PRO A 107 0.60 5.66 6.81
C PRO A 107 -0.78 6.30 6.95
N LYS A 108 -1.42 6.60 5.83
CA LYS A 108 -2.82 7.05 5.82
C LYS A 108 -3.79 5.97 6.29
N GLY A 109 -3.61 4.72 5.89
CA GLY A 109 -4.42 3.58 6.33
C GLY A 109 -5.15 2.83 5.22
N TYR A 110 -4.96 3.22 3.95
CA TYR A 110 -5.55 2.58 2.77
C TYR A 110 -5.29 1.08 2.75
N ARG A 111 -4.07 0.63 3.04
CA ARG A 111 -3.71 -0.80 3.00
C ARG A 111 -4.48 -1.62 4.01
N VAL A 112 -4.65 -1.11 5.23
CA VAL A 112 -5.33 -1.81 6.31
C VAL A 112 -6.83 -1.80 6.09
N LEU A 113 -7.41 -0.65 5.75
CA LEU A 113 -8.85 -0.54 5.46
C LEU A 113 -9.27 -1.41 4.26
N ASN A 114 -8.43 -1.52 3.21
CA ASN A 114 -8.71 -2.38 2.05
C ASN A 114 -8.70 -3.88 2.35
N LYS A 115 -8.18 -4.30 3.51
CA LYS A 115 -8.24 -5.69 3.97
C LYS A 115 -9.55 -6.01 4.71
N ILE A 116 -10.32 -5.00 5.11
CA ILE A 116 -11.65 -5.20 5.68
C ILE A 116 -12.59 -5.67 4.57
N HIS A 117 -13.18 -6.84 4.76
CA HIS A 117 -14.04 -7.47 3.76
C HIS A 117 -15.23 -6.57 3.39
N ARG A 118 -15.53 -6.43 2.09
CA ARG A 118 -16.69 -5.66 1.58
C ARG A 118 -16.75 -4.18 2.01
N LEU A 119 -15.65 -3.58 2.44
CA LEU A 119 -15.62 -2.13 2.72
C LEU A 119 -15.55 -1.35 1.38
N PRO A 120 -16.55 -0.52 1.03
CA PRO A 120 -16.55 0.22 -0.23
C PRO A 120 -15.42 1.25 -0.28
N SER A 121 -14.83 1.48 -1.46
CA SER A 121 -13.74 2.45 -1.64
C SER A 121 -14.13 3.87 -1.24
N GLY A 122 -15.36 4.32 -1.53
CA GLY A 122 -15.84 5.64 -1.12
C GLY A 122 -15.85 5.82 0.41
N ILE A 123 -16.14 4.75 1.16
CA ILE A 123 -16.07 4.79 2.63
C ILE A 123 -14.62 4.87 3.10
N ILE A 124 -13.71 4.15 2.45
CA ILE A 124 -12.27 4.25 2.75
C ILE A 124 -11.77 5.68 2.53
N GLU A 125 -12.12 6.32 1.42
CA GLU A 125 -11.75 7.71 1.17
C GLU A 125 -12.31 8.65 2.25
N ASN A 126 -13.58 8.49 2.64
CA ASN A 126 -14.18 9.32 3.69
C ASN A 126 -13.46 9.17 5.04
N ILE A 127 -13.09 7.95 5.44
CA ILE A 127 -12.32 7.69 6.67
C ILE A 127 -10.95 8.36 6.60
N ILE A 128 -10.24 8.18 5.49
CA ILE A 128 -8.89 8.72 5.31
C ILE A 128 -8.91 10.26 5.36
N ASN A 129 -9.88 10.87 4.68
CA ASN A 129 -10.04 12.33 4.68
C ASN A 129 -10.44 12.88 6.05
N TYR A 130 -11.16 12.10 6.87
CA TYR A 130 -11.59 12.53 8.19
C TYR A 130 -10.48 12.42 9.26
N PHE A 131 -9.73 11.31 9.29
CA PHE A 131 -8.75 11.03 10.35
C PHE A 131 -7.30 11.38 10.00
N ASP A 132 -6.99 11.64 8.73
CA ASP A 132 -5.67 11.98 8.16
C ASP A 132 -4.60 10.85 8.24
N ASP A 133 -4.49 10.15 9.36
CA ASP A 133 -3.53 9.06 9.55
C ASP A 133 -4.10 7.80 10.21
N PHE A 134 -3.45 6.66 9.95
CA PHE A 134 -3.90 5.36 10.42
C PHE A 134 -3.93 5.22 11.94
N LYS A 135 -3.04 5.92 12.66
CA LYS A 135 -3.03 5.85 14.13
C LYS A 135 -4.31 6.48 14.68
N SER A 136 -4.73 7.61 14.12
CA SER A 136 -6.00 8.26 14.46
C SER A 136 -7.19 7.34 14.18
N ILE A 137 -7.22 6.70 13.00
CA ILE A 137 -8.25 5.70 12.63
C ILE A 137 -8.29 4.53 13.63
N GLN A 138 -7.13 4.02 14.02
CA GLN A 138 -7.04 2.89 14.94
C GLN A 138 -7.57 3.24 16.33
N SER A 139 -7.28 4.46 16.82
CA SER A 139 -7.74 4.95 18.11
C SER A 139 -9.20 5.38 18.15
N ALA A 140 -9.82 5.67 17.01
CA ALA A 140 -11.20 6.17 16.91
C ALA A 140 -12.21 5.27 17.63
N SER A 141 -13.16 5.87 18.36
CA SER A 141 -14.28 5.14 18.94
C SER A 141 -15.31 4.75 17.87
N ILE A 142 -16.37 4.02 18.25
CA ILE A 142 -17.46 3.72 17.32
C ILE A 142 -18.22 5.00 16.98
N GLU A 143 -18.39 5.88 17.97
CA GLU A 143 -19.00 7.20 17.81
C GLU A 143 -18.20 8.08 16.86
N ASP A 144 -16.87 8.13 17.00
CA ASP A 144 -16.00 8.90 16.08
C ASP A 144 -16.12 8.40 14.62
N LEU A 145 -16.27 7.10 14.43
CA LEU A 145 -16.46 6.49 13.11
C LEU A 145 -17.86 6.74 12.54
N ASP A 146 -18.88 6.89 13.39
CA ASP A 146 -20.26 7.18 12.98
C ASP A 146 -20.41 8.58 12.38
N GLU A 147 -19.63 9.54 12.90
CA GLU A 147 -19.57 10.93 12.39
C GLU A 147 -19.00 11.04 10.96
N VAL A 148 -18.34 10.00 10.46
CA VAL A 148 -17.82 9.98 9.10
C VAL A 148 -18.94 9.75 8.09
N GLU A 149 -19.00 10.62 7.08
CA GLU A 149 -20.02 10.57 6.03
C GLU A 149 -20.18 9.16 5.43
N GLY A 150 -21.40 8.62 5.50
CA GLY A 150 -21.78 7.35 4.88
C GLY A 150 -21.43 6.09 5.69
N ILE A 151 -20.95 6.19 6.92
CA ILE A 151 -20.67 5.03 7.78
C ILE A 151 -21.94 4.58 8.51
N GLY A 152 -22.46 5.37 9.46
CA GLY A 152 -23.56 4.91 10.31
C GLY A 152 -23.09 3.88 11.35
N GLU A 153 -23.76 3.83 12.51
CA GLU A 153 -23.39 3.01 13.68
C GLU A 153 -23.07 1.54 13.34
N ILE A 154 -23.88 0.91 12.48
CA ILE A 154 -23.69 -0.49 12.08
C ILE A 154 -22.36 -0.67 11.35
N ARG A 155 -22.01 0.21 10.40
CA ARG A 155 -20.74 0.12 9.69
C ARG A 155 -19.58 0.55 10.56
N ALA A 156 -19.77 1.53 11.45
CA ALA A 156 -18.75 1.96 12.40
C ALA A 156 -18.31 0.79 13.28
N THR A 157 -19.28 0.06 13.84
CA THR A 157 -19.04 -1.17 14.61
C THR A 157 -18.33 -2.24 13.78
N TYR A 158 -18.76 -2.43 12.52
CA TYR A 158 -18.13 -3.38 11.60
C TYR A 158 -16.65 -3.04 11.32
N ILE A 159 -16.36 -1.77 11.03
CA ILE A 159 -15.01 -1.27 10.75
C ILE A 159 -14.14 -1.42 12.00
N LYS A 160 -14.62 -1.00 13.17
CA LYS A 160 -13.87 -1.12 14.43
C LYS A 160 -13.50 -2.58 14.73
N ASN A 161 -14.45 -3.50 14.57
CA ASN A 161 -14.20 -4.93 14.73
C ASN A 161 -13.19 -5.45 13.69
N GLY A 162 -13.26 -4.97 12.45
CA GLY A 162 -12.29 -5.27 11.40
C GLY A 162 -10.87 -4.83 11.77
N LEU A 163 -10.71 -3.61 12.28
CA LEU A 163 -9.43 -3.07 12.76
C LEU A 163 -8.86 -3.90 13.92
N ILE A 164 -9.68 -4.21 14.93
CA ILE A 164 -9.26 -5.04 16.08
C ILE A 164 -8.81 -6.43 15.62
N LYS A 165 -9.52 -7.04 14.66
CA LYS A 165 -9.15 -8.34 14.11
C LYS A 165 -7.77 -8.29 13.44
N MET A 166 -7.50 -7.24 12.66
CA MET A 166 -6.21 -7.07 11.98
C MET A 166 -5.06 -6.82 12.96
N GLU A 167 -5.30 -6.04 14.02
CA GLU A 167 -4.32 -5.83 15.08
C GLU A 167 -3.93 -7.13 15.78
N ARG A 168 -4.92 -7.98 16.09
CA ARG A 168 -4.67 -9.31 16.67
C ARG A 168 -3.88 -10.23 15.74
N MET A 169 -4.15 -10.17 14.43
CA MET A 169 -3.39 -10.96 13.45
C MET A 169 -1.93 -10.49 13.40
N ALA A 170 -1.70 -9.18 13.35
CA ALA A 170 -0.35 -8.62 13.30
C ALA A 170 0.46 -8.93 14.57
N SER A 171 -0.17 -8.96 15.74
CA SER A 171 0.52 -9.31 17.00
C SER A 171 0.87 -10.80 17.10
N LEU A 172 0.06 -11.68 16.51
CA LEU A 172 0.34 -13.11 16.42
C LEU A 172 1.51 -13.39 15.47
N ASP A 173 1.56 -12.73 14.31
CA ASP A 173 2.64 -12.90 13.34
C ASP A 173 4.01 -12.47 13.90
N MET A 174 4.05 -11.52 14.85
CA MET A 174 5.29 -11.09 15.52
C MET A 174 5.80 -12.05 16.60
N GLN A 175 5.05 -13.09 16.95
CA GLN A 175 5.43 -14.07 17.98
C GLN A 175 6.03 -15.37 17.41
N ILE A 176 6.10 -15.49 16.08
CA ILE A 176 6.61 -16.64 15.33
C ILE A 176 7.94 -16.27 14.67
#